data_AF-A0A124IQT4-F1
#
_entry.id   AF-A0A124IQT4-F1
#
_cell.length_a   1.000
_cell.length_b   1.000
_cell.length_c   1.000
_cell.angle_alpha   90.00
_cell.angle_beta   90.00
_cell.angle_gamma   90.00
#
_symmetry.space_group_name_H-M   'P 1'
#
loop_
_entity.id
_entity.type
_entity.pdbx_description
1 polymer ?
#
loop_
_entity_poly.entity_id
_entity_poly.type
_entity_poly.pdbx_seq_one_letter_code
_entity_poly.pdbx_strand_id
1 'polypeptide(L)' 'MNRLDVGESTLFVFEVLKVKVRPGIADEWGFDFGKVNIPLHGAGRVFHRVEARKLFARR' A
#
# COMPACT_ATOMS: atom_id res chain seq x y z
N MET A 1 22.35 8.55 -6.89
CA MET A 1 22.57 7.08 -6.87
C MET A 1 21.33 6.49 -6.25
N ASN A 2 20.44 5.92 -7.07
CA ASN A 2 19.08 5.51 -6.67
C ASN A 2 18.93 3.99 -6.58
N ARG A 3 20.07 3.29 -6.55
CA ARG A 3 20.22 1.84 -6.49
C ARG A 3 21.15 1.54 -5.33
N LEU A 4 20.69 0.74 -4.38
CA LEU A 4 21.42 0.34 -3.18
C LEU A 4 21.42 -1.19 -3.11
N ASP A 5 22.59 -1.79 -2.94
CA ASP A 5 22.67 -3.24 -2.73
C ASP A 5 22.41 -3.56 -1.26
N VAL A 6 21.50 -4.49 -1.00
CA VAL A 6 21.03 -4.90 0.33
C VAL A 6 21.07 -6.42 0.41
N GLY A 7 22.21 -6.95 0.85
CA GLY A 7 22.46 -8.40 0.85
C GLY A 7 22.34 -8.99 -0.55
N GLU A 8 21.40 -9.90 -0.74
CA GLU A 8 21.09 -10.53 -2.03
C GLU A 8 20.08 -9.76 -2.89
N SER A 9 19.58 -8.62 -2.39
CA SER A 9 18.55 -7.80 -3.06
C SER A 9 19.10 -6.44 -3.48
N THR A 10 18.41 -5.80 -4.41
CA THR A 10 18.68 -4.40 -4.81
C THR A 10 17.48 -3.54 -4.46
N LEU A 11 17.69 -2.52 -3.63
CA LEU A 11 16.69 -1.50 -3.33
C LEU A 11 16.80 -0.35 -4.33
N PHE A 12 15.67 -0.01 -4.95
CA PHE A 12 15.55 1.13 -5.86
C PHE A 12 14.72 2.23 -5.20
N VAL A 13 15.23 3.46 -5.23
CA VAL A 13 14.58 4.63 -4.62
C VAL A 13 14.17 5.61 -5.70
N PHE A 14 12.87 5.93 -5.77
CA PHE A 14 12.32 6.84 -6.78
C PHE A 14 11.53 7.96 -6.12
N GLU A 15 11.59 9.14 -6.74
CA GLU A 15 10.66 10.23 -6.43
C GLU A 15 9.33 10.00 -7.16
N VAL A 16 8.22 10.10 -6.44
CA VAL A 16 6.88 9.99 -7.03
C VAL A 16 6.51 11.32 -7.68
N LEU A 17 6.62 11.40 -9.01
CA LEU A 17 6.33 12.63 -9.76
C LEU A 17 4.83 12.86 -10.01
N LYS A 18 4.03 11.79 -10.00
CA LYS A 18 2.59 11.86 -10.31
C LYS A 18 1.83 10.66 -9.73
N VAL A 19 0.66 10.94 -9.17
CA VAL A 19 -0.31 9.93 -8.74
C VAL A 19 -1.59 10.09 -9.54
N LYS A 20 -2.21 8.97 -9.94
CA LYS A 20 -3.56 8.93 -10.50
C LYS A 20 -4.39 7.96 -9.70
N VAL A 21 -5.51 8.43 -9.16
CA VAL A 21 -6.46 7.60 -8.42
C VAL A 21 -7.85 7.74 -9.04
N ARG A 22 -8.68 6.72 -8.88
CA ARG A 22 -10.10 6.84 -9.16
C ARG A 22 -10.71 7.89 -8.20
N PRO A 23 -11.64 8.75 -8.64
CA PRO A 23 -12.30 9.66 -7.73
C PRO A 23 -12.98 8.91 -6.57
N GLY A 24 -12.80 9.39 -5.34
CA GLY A 24 -13.49 8.90 -4.14
C GLY A 24 -12.94 7.63 -3.49
N ILE A 25 -11.81 7.07 -3.95
CA ILE A 25 -11.14 5.91 -3.32
C ILE A 25 -10.02 6.27 -2.35
N ALA A 26 -9.65 7.55 -2.28
CA ALA A 26 -8.63 8.07 -1.39
C ALA A 26 -8.91 9.53 -1.03
N ASP A 27 -8.41 9.96 0.11
CA ASP A 27 -8.40 11.33 0.60
C ASP A 27 -6.98 11.75 1.03
N GLU A 28 -6.86 12.86 1.74
CA GLU A 28 -5.59 13.38 2.27
C GLU A 28 -4.91 12.43 3.29
N TRP A 29 -5.65 11.50 3.88
CA TRP A 29 -5.17 10.54 4.88
C TRP A 29 -4.83 9.18 4.29
N GLY A 30 -5.30 8.89 3.08
CA GLY A 30 -4.93 7.69 2.33
C GLY A 30 -6.09 7.01 1.63
N PHE A 31 -5.99 5.70 1.43
CA PHE A 31 -7.03 4.92 0.76
C PHE A 31 -8.26 4.68 1.64
N ASP A 32 -9.44 4.81 1.05
CA ASP A 32 -10.67 4.28 1.63
C ASP A 32 -10.69 2.76 1.42
N PHE A 33 -10.17 2.01 2.39
CA PHE A 33 -10.14 0.54 2.37
C PHE A 33 -11.53 -0.13 2.31
N GLY A 34 -12.62 0.62 2.54
CA GLY A 34 -13.97 0.12 2.25
C GLY A 34 -14.34 0.13 0.77
N LYS A 35 -13.59 0.87 -0.06
CA LYS A 35 -13.82 1.01 -1.52
C LYS A 35 -12.71 0.43 -2.37
N VAL A 36 -11.58 0.05 -1.75
CA VAL A 36 -10.47 -0.63 -2.44
C VAL A 36 -10.29 -2.04 -1.89
N ASN A 37 -9.90 -2.97 -2.77
CA ASN A 37 -9.59 -4.35 -2.40
C ASN A 37 -8.11 -4.63 -2.67
N ILE A 38 -7.24 -3.97 -1.91
CA ILE A 38 -5.78 -4.12 -2.07
C ILE A 38 -5.39 -5.54 -1.60
N PRO A 39 -4.76 -6.36 -2.45
CA PRO A 39 -4.30 -7.68 -2.06
C PRO A 39 -3.10 -7.56 -1.11
N LEU A 40 -3.19 -8.19 0.05
CA LEU A 40 -2.11 -8.27 1.04
C LEU A 40 -1.42 -9.63 0.87
N HIS A 41 -0.14 -9.62 0.51
CA HIS A 41 0.63 -10.85 0.33
C HIS A 41 1.34 -11.25 1.62
N GLY A 42 1.14 -12.51 2.05
CA GLY A 42 1.84 -13.10 3.20
C GLY A 42 2.94 -14.08 2.78
N ALA A 43 3.34 -14.97 3.67
CA ALA A 43 4.19 -16.09 3.29
C ALA A 43 3.44 -17.07 2.37
N GLY A 44 4.12 -17.62 1.37
CA GLY A 44 3.55 -18.58 0.43
C GLY A 44 2.93 -17.94 -0.82
N ARG A 45 1.86 -18.56 -1.35
CA ARG A 45 1.17 -18.13 -2.58
C ARG A 45 -0.27 -17.71 -2.30
N VAL A 46 -0.48 -16.96 -1.23
CA VAL A 46 -1.81 -16.57 -0.74
C VAL A 46 -1.89 -15.06 -0.62
N PHE A 47 -3.02 -14.52 -1.05
CA PHE A 47 -3.39 -13.12 -0.84
C PHE A 47 -4.55 -13.04 0.15
N HIS A 48 -4.41 -12.14 1.11
CA HIS A 48 -5.46 -11.74 2.04
C HIS A 48 -6.09 -10.45 1.55
N ARG A 49 -7.36 -10.22 1.89
CA ARG A 49 -8.00 -8.92 1.67
C ARG A 49 -7.75 -8.03 2.88
N VAL A 50 -7.77 -6.72 2.66
CA VAL A 50 -7.87 -5.78 3.79
C VAL A 50 -9.18 -6.05 4.51
N GLU A 51 -9.11 -6.22 5.83
CA GLU A 51 -10.30 -6.40 6.66
C GLU A 51 -11.20 -5.15 6.56
N ALA A 52 -12.48 -5.35 6.22
CA ALA A 52 -13.41 -4.25 6.04
C ALA A 52 -13.86 -3.64 7.38
N ARG A 53 -13.71 -4.39 8.48
CA ARG A 53 -14.01 -3.90 9.83
C ARG A 53 -13.06 -2.78 10.21
N LYS A 54 -13.62 -1.58 10.40
CA LYS A 54 -12.90 -0.41 10.92
C LYS A 54 -12.64 -0.59 12.43
N LEU A 55 -11.38 -0.42 12.82
CA LEU A 55 -10.99 -0.22 14.21
C LEU A 55 -10.75 1.28 14.41
N PHE A 56 -11.56 1.90 15.26
CA PHE A 56 -11.39 3.31 15.57
C PHE A 56 -10.29 3.45 16.62
N ALA A 57 -9.36 4.39 16.39
CA ALA A 57 -8.39 4.78 17.41
C ALA A 57 -9.16 5.21 18.67
N ARG A 58 -8.76 4.71 19.84
CA ARG A 58 -9.30 5.20 21.11
C ARG A 58 -8.90 6.67 21.24
N ARG A 59 -9.83 7.49 21.74
CA ARG A 59 -9.52 8.85 22.18
C ARG A 59 -8.43 8.85 23.23
#